data_AF-S0F1R8-F1
#
_entry.id   AF-S0F1R8-F1
#
_cell.length_a   1.000
_cell.length_b   1.000
_cell.length_c   1.000
_cell.angle_alpha   90.00
_cell.angle_beta   90.00
_cell.angle_gamma   90.00
#
_symmetry.space_group_name_H-M   'P 1'
#
loop_
_entity.id
_entity.type
_entity.pdbx_description
1 polymer ?
#
loop_
_entity_poly.entity_id
_entity_poly.type
_entity_poly.pdbx_seq_one_letter_code
_entity_poly.pdbx_strand_id
1 'polypeptide(L)' 'YGNLFYNPFHALSIVFLYGSVLLFAMHAGTILAVSRFGGEREVEQTLDRGTAVERAALFWRWTM' A
#
# COMPACT_ATOMS: atom_id res chain seq x y z
N TYR A 1 33.60 -1.13 -11.40
CA TYR A 1 32.34 -1.89 -11.25
C TYR A 1 31.60 -1.94 -12.57
N GLY A 2 31.97 -2.86 -13.47
CA GLY A 2 31.43 -2.93 -14.83
C GLY A 2 29.93 -3.25 -14.86
N ASN A 3 29.11 -2.20 -15.01
CA ASN A 3 27.64 -2.17 -15.05
C ASN A 3 26.93 -2.56 -13.73
N LEU A 4 26.36 -1.57 -13.05
CA LEU A 4 25.62 -1.75 -11.79
C LEU A 4 24.29 -2.50 -11.93
N PHE A 5 23.74 -2.67 -13.14
CA PHE A 5 22.52 -3.44 -13.33
C PHE A 5 22.69 -4.93 -12.95
N TYR A 6 23.91 -5.46 -12.97
CA TYR A 6 24.21 -6.84 -12.56
C TYR A 6 24.55 -6.97 -11.07
N ASN A 7 24.52 -5.87 -10.31
CA ASN A 7 24.67 -5.94 -8.86
C ASN A 7 23.32 -6.31 -8.21
N PRO A 8 23.24 -7.41 -7.43
CA PRO A 8 21.98 -7.86 -6.84
C PRO A 8 21.38 -6.85 -5.84
N PHE A 9 22.21 -6.12 -5.09
CA PHE A 9 21.72 -5.10 -4.16
C PHE A 9 21.19 -3.85 -4.88
N HIS A 10 21.78 -3.51 -6.02
CA HIS A 10 21.25 -2.43 -6.86
C HIS A 10 19.90 -2.81 -7.48
N ALA A 11 19.76 -4.06 -7.95
CA ALA A 11 18.47 -4.58 -8.41
C ALA A 11 17.41 -4.58 -7.29
N LEU A 12 17.76 -5.05 -6.09
CA LEU A 12 16.88 -4.98 -4.92
C LEU A 12 16.49 -3.53 -4.58
N SER A 13 17.44 -2.60 -4.64
CA SER A 13 17.15 -1.18 -4.41
C SER A 13 16.13 -0.61 -5.41
N ILE A 14 16.22 -0.99 -6.69
CA ILE A 14 15.22 -0.61 -7.71
C ILE A 14 13.85 -1.21 -7.39
N VAL A 15 13.79 -2.49 -7.01
CA VAL A 15 12.53 -3.16 -6.61
C VAL A 15 11.88 -2.42 -5.45
N PHE A 16 12.65 -2.07 -4.40
CA PHE A 16 12.10 -1.33 -3.27
C PHE A 16 11.72 0.10 -3.63
N LEU A 17 12.44 0.77 -4.53
CA LEU A 17 12.10 2.11 -5.00
C LEU A 17 10.74 2.12 -5.70
N TYR A 18 10.58 1.26 -6.70
CA TYR A 18 9.31 1.18 -7.44
C TYR A 18 8.19 0.59 -6.59
N GLY A 19 8.50 -0.41 -5.76
CA GLY A 19 7.56 -1.00 -4.81
C GLY A 19 7.02 0.01 -3.80
N SER A 20 7.86 0.93 -3.32
CA SER A 20 7.43 1.99 -2.38
C SER A 20 6.43 2.96 -3.03
N VAL A 21 6.72 3.42 -4.25
CA VAL A 21 5.79 4.28 -4.99
C VAL A 21 4.47 3.57 -5.26
N LEU A 22 4.53 2.31 -5.69
CA LEU A 22 3.35 1.49 -5.96
C LEU A 22 2.49 1.31 -4.70
N LEU A 23 3.10 0.83 -3.60
CA LEU A 23 2.36 0.55 -2.36
C LEU A 23 1.78 1.81 -1.75
N PHE A 24 2.49 2.94 -1.79
CA PHE A 24 1.95 4.17 -1.22
C PHE A 24 0.80 4.75 -2.07
N ALA A 25 0.90 4.66 -3.40
CA ALA A 25 -0.21 5.03 -4.28
C ALA A 25 -1.45 4.17 -4.03
N MET A 26 -1.27 2.85 -3.90
CA MET A 26 -2.34 1.91 -3.55
C MET A 26 -2.98 2.25 -2.19
N HIS A 27 -2.15 2.43 -1.16
CA HIS A 27 -2.59 2.71 0.19
C HIS A 27 -3.31 4.06 0.31
N ALA A 28 -2.67 5.16 -0.12
CA ALA A 28 -3.25 6.50 -0.03
C ALA A 28 -4.54 6.61 -0.87
N GLY A 29 -4.56 6.03 -2.07
CA GLY A 29 -5.77 5.97 -2.90
C GLY A 29 -6.90 5.21 -2.22
N THR A 30 -6.58 4.10 -1.53
CA THR A 30 -7.56 3.32 -0.76
C THR A 30 -8.12 4.12 0.41
N ILE A 31 -7.26 4.73 1.23
CA ILE A 31 -7.67 5.52 2.41
C ILE A 31 -8.58 6.68 1.99
N LEU A 32 -8.22 7.42 0.93
CA LEU A 32 -9.07 8.49 0.41
C LEU A 32 -10.41 7.96 -0.11
N ALA A 33 -10.44 6.81 -0.79
CA ALA A 33 -11.68 6.20 -1.28
C ALA A 33 -12.63 5.76 -0.15
N VAL A 34 -12.09 5.38 1.02
CA VAL A 34 -12.88 5.02 2.21
C VAL A 34 -13.01 6.16 3.23
N SER A 35 -12.51 7.37 2.95
CA SER A 35 -12.62 8.54 3.85
C SER A 35 -14.06 8.91 4.23
N ARG A 36 -15.03 8.67 3.33
CA ARG A 36 -16.47 8.83 3.63
C ARG A 36 -16.99 7.91 4.76
N PHE A 37 -16.20 6.92 5.16
CA PHE A 37 -16.45 6.01 6.27
C PHE A 37 -15.48 6.23 7.44
N GLY A 38 -14.69 7.31 7.43
CA GLY A 38 -13.66 7.61 8.43
C GLY A 38 -12.41 6.72 8.34
N GLY A 39 -12.04 6.26 7.15
CA GLY A 39 -10.92 5.34 6.96
C GLY A 39 -9.54 5.91 7.29
N GLU A 40 -9.39 7.23 7.35
CA GLU A 40 -8.18 7.93 7.79
C GLU A 40 -7.92 7.82 9.31
N ARG A 41 -8.93 7.40 10.09
CA ARG A 41 -8.83 7.17 11.53
C ARG A 41 -8.25 5.77 11.81
N GLU A 42 -7.06 5.53 11.27
CA GLU A 42 -6.48 4.19 11.19
C GLU A 42 -6.20 3.56 12.57
N VAL A 43 -5.90 4.38 13.59
CA VAL A 43 -5.71 3.90 14.96
C VAL A 43 -7.00 3.30 15.51
N GLU A 44 -8.11 4.02 15.41
CA GLU A 44 -9.41 3.53 15.87
C GLU A 44 -9.89 2.35 15.05
N GLN A 45 -9.70 2.38 13.73
CA GLN A 45 -10.05 1.27 12.84
C GLN A 45 -9.24 -0.01 13.13
N THR A 46 -8.01 0.11 13.65
CA THR A 46 -7.17 -1.02 14.06
C THR A 46 -7.66 -1.63 15.38
N LEU A 47 -8.13 -0.79 16.30
CA LEU A 47 -8.65 -1.22 17.61
C LEU A 47 -10.07 -1.79 17.50
N ASP A 48 -10.92 -1.18 16.69
CA ASP A 48 -12.31 -1.58 16.44
C ASP A 48 -12.62 -1.48 14.94
N ARG A 49 -12.75 -2.64 14.28
CA ARG A 49 -12.84 -2.73 12.83
C ARG A 49 -14.18 -2.21 12.33
N GLY A 50 -14.16 -1.09 11.62
CA GLY A 50 -15.33 -0.53 10.95
C GLY A 50 -15.49 -0.94 9.48
N THR A 51 -16.60 -0.50 8.86
CA THR A 51 -16.89 -0.76 7.44
C THR A 51 -15.84 -0.16 6.48
N ALA A 52 -15.07 0.84 6.92
CA ALA A 52 -13.96 1.41 6.14
C ALA A 52 -12.88 0.35 5.87
N VAL A 53 -12.38 -0.32 6.91
CA VAL A 53 -11.37 -1.38 6.79
C VAL A 53 -11.92 -2.61 6.08
N GLU A 54 -13.17 -3.00 6.36
CA GLU A 54 -13.79 -4.16 5.68
C GLU A 54 -13.85 -3.95 4.17
N ARG A 55 -14.26 -2.76 3.71
CA ARG A 55 -14.33 -2.42 2.28
C ARG A 55 -12.94 -2.28 1.66
N ALA A 56 -12.00 -1.65 2.37
CA ALA A 56 -10.61 -1.54 1.92
C ALA A 56 -9.98 -2.93 1.70
N ALA A 57 -10.18 -3.85 2.64
CA ALA A 57 -9.68 -5.22 2.53
C ALA A 57 -10.39 -6.02 1.43
N LEU A 58 -11.72 -5.92 1.33
CA LEU A 58 -12.49 -6.61 0.29
C LEU A 58 -12.14 -6.12 -1.12
N PHE A 59 -11.92 -4.81 -1.30
CA PHE A 59 -11.48 -4.25 -2.58
C PHE A 59 -10.22 -4.96 -3.09
N TRP A 60 -9.19 -5.07 -2.25
CA TRP A 60 -7.95 -5.72 -2.63
C TRP A 60 -8.12 -7.23 -2.78
N ARG A 61 -8.79 -7.91 -1.85
CA ARG A 61 -9.06 -9.36 -1.94
C ARG A 61 -9.79 -9.78 -3.22
N TRP A 62 -10.68 -8.93 -3.73
CA TRP A 62 -11.40 -9.22 -4.97
C TRP A 62 -10.62 -8.81 -6.22
N THR A 63 -9.61 -7.96 -6.09
CA THR A 63 -8.77 -7.49 -7.19
C THR A 63 -7.57 -8.42 -7.43
N MET A 64 -6.94 -8.92 -6.36
CA MET A 64 -5.73 -9.74 -6.37
C MET A 64 -5.67 -10.66 -5.14
#